data_AF-W9E4D7-F1
#
_entry.id   AF-W9E4D7-F1
#
_cell.length_a   1.000
_cell.length_b   1.000
_cell.length_c   1.000
_cell.angle_alpha   90.00
_cell.angle_beta   90.00
_cell.angle_gamma   90.00
#
_symmetry.space_group_name_H-M   'P 1'
#
loop_
_entity.id
_entity.type
_entity.pdbx_description
1 polymer ?
#
loop_
_entity_poly.entity_id
_entity_poly.type
_entity_poly.pdbx_seq_one_letter_code
_entity_poly.pdbx_strand_id
1 'polypeptide(L)'
;MRFTPRKLPRFRPPRMGWCMALAVVLLLGVARFAPQNLPVIMYKGSLLTLASVGGYWLARWVFPYGRPDQWLTGDRAVTLAASAGAMLSERMGVSLPVGPGTVLAVAVAMACVSMICRALLMLGAMLAVGLGL
;
A
#
# COMPACT_ATOMS: atom_id res chain seq x y z
N MET A 1 -29.27 13.52 33.03
CA MET A 1 -28.27 12.91 32.11
C MET A 1 -29.02 12.36 30.90
N ARG A 2 -28.84 12.96 29.70
CA ARG A 2 -29.46 12.48 28.46
C ARG A 2 -28.51 11.51 27.77
N PHE A 3 -28.91 10.25 27.65
CA PHE A 3 -28.23 9.26 26.80
C PHE A 3 -28.54 9.56 25.34
N THR A 4 -27.59 10.14 24.61
CA THR A 4 -27.66 10.29 23.16
C THR A 4 -27.30 8.95 22.50
N PRO A 5 -28.20 8.29 21.74
CA PRO A 5 -27.86 7.04 21.08
C PRO A 5 -26.85 7.30 19.95
N ARG A 6 -25.63 6.83 20.15
CA ARG A 6 -24.54 6.91 19.16
C ARG A 6 -24.91 5.99 17.99
N LYS A 7 -25.23 6.57 16.82
CA LYS A 7 -25.46 5.78 15.59
C LYS A 7 -24.21 4.92 15.32
N LEU A 8 -24.39 3.60 15.31
CA LEU A 8 -23.32 2.66 14.96
C LEU A 8 -22.80 2.98 13.56
N PRO A 9 -21.48 3.00 13.34
CA PRO A 9 -20.92 3.23 12.02
C PRO A 9 -21.42 2.15 11.06
N ARG A 10 -22.05 2.59 9.97
CA ARG A 10 -22.57 1.70 8.92
C ARG A 10 -21.43 0.86 8.38
N PHE A 11 -21.46 -0.45 8.62
CA PHE A 11 -20.49 -1.40 8.10
C PHE A 11 -20.51 -1.32 6.58
N ARG A 12 -19.52 -0.63 5.99
CA ARG A 12 -19.30 -0.64 4.55
C ARG A 12 -18.50 -1.91 4.27
N PRO A 13 -19.04 -2.88 3.52
CA PRO A 13 -18.27 -4.06 3.18
C PRO A 13 -16.99 -3.61 2.48
N PRO A 14 -15.82 -4.19 2.84
CA PRO A 14 -14.58 -3.87 2.16
C PRO A 14 -14.78 -4.12 0.67
N ARG A 15 -14.35 -3.19 -0.20
CA ARG A 15 -14.60 -3.25 -1.66
C ARG A 15 -14.14 -4.56 -2.31
N MET A 16 -13.24 -5.31 -1.66
CA MET A 16 -12.72 -6.61 -2.10
C MET A 16 -13.29 -7.81 -1.34
N GLY A 17 -14.39 -7.66 -0.59
CA GLY A 17 -15.02 -8.75 0.15
C GLY A 17 -15.46 -9.91 -0.76
N TRP A 18 -15.86 -9.59 -2.00
CA TRP A 18 -16.21 -10.61 -3.01
C TRP A 18 -15.01 -11.49 -3.40
N CYS A 19 -13.81 -10.92 -3.58
CA CYS A 19 -12.60 -11.70 -3.87
C CYS A 19 -12.25 -12.66 -2.72
N MET A 20 -12.45 -12.22 -1.48
CA MET A 20 -12.28 -13.06 -0.30
C MET A 20 -13.27 -14.21 -0.28
N ALA A 21 -14.55 -13.94 -0.57
CA ALA A 21 -15.57 -14.98 -0.66
C ALA A 21 -15.23 -16.00 -1.75
N LEU A 22 -14.81 -15.54 -2.93
CA LEU A 22 -14.38 -16.41 -4.03
C LEU A 22 -13.18 -17.29 -3.62
N ALA A 23 -12.16 -16.70 -2.98
CA ALA A 23 -10.99 -17.44 -2.52
C ALA A 23 -11.36 -18.56 -1.52
N VAL A 24 -12.27 -18.30 -0.58
CA VAL A 24 -12.77 -19.32 0.37
C VAL A 24 -13.52 -20.44 -0.35
N VAL A 25 -14.37 -20.11 -1.33
CA VAL A 25 -15.10 -21.10 -2.13
C VAL A 25 -14.13 -22.02 -2.90
N LEU A 26 -13.11 -21.44 -3.54
CA LEU A 26 -12.08 -22.24 -4.22
C LEU A 26 -11.31 -23.14 -3.25
N LEU A 27 -10.93 -22.62 -2.07
CA LEU A 27 -10.23 -23.40 -1.05
C LEU A 27 -11.06 -24.60 -0.58
N LEU A 28 -12.37 -24.42 -0.37
CA LEU A 28 -13.29 -25.50 -0.02
C LEU A 28 -13.42 -26.53 -1.15
N GLY A 29 -13.43 -26.08 -2.41
CA GLY A 29 -13.36 -26.96 -3.57
C GLY A 29 -12.11 -27.84 -3.54
N VAL A 30 -10.94 -27.23 -3.34
CA VAL A 30 -9.67 -27.98 -3.26
C VAL A 30 -9.67 -28.97 -2.09
N ALA A 31 -10.19 -28.57 -0.92
CA ALA A 31 -10.32 -29.45 0.23
C ALA A 31 -11.19 -30.69 -0.06
N ARG A 32 -12.23 -30.54 -0.89
CA ARG A 32 -13.14 -31.62 -1.26
C ARG A 32 -12.55 -32.58 -2.30
N PHE A 33 -11.80 -32.07 -3.27
CA PHE A 33 -11.27 -32.87 -4.39
C PHE A 33 -9.85 -33.40 -4.16
N ALA A 34 -9.01 -32.72 -3.38
CA ALA A 34 -7.62 -33.10 -3.16
C ALA A 34 -7.16 -32.76 -1.72
N PRO A 35 -7.66 -33.50 -0.70
CA PRO A 35 -7.40 -33.20 0.71
C PRO A 35 -5.92 -33.30 1.09
N GLN A 36 -5.13 -34.13 0.39
CA GLN A 36 -3.69 -34.26 0.62
C GLN A 36 -2.88 -32.96 0.38
N ASN A 37 -3.43 -32.00 -0.36
CA ASN A 37 -2.75 -30.74 -0.70
C ASN A 37 -3.02 -29.60 0.30
N LEU A 38 -3.92 -29.82 1.27
CA LEU A 38 -4.22 -28.85 2.34
C LEU A 38 -2.99 -28.37 3.11
N PRO A 39 -2.11 -29.25 3.63
CA PRO A 39 -0.93 -28.81 4.38
C PRO A 39 0.03 -27.95 3.54
N VAL A 40 0.18 -28.25 2.24
CA VAL A 40 1.04 -27.48 1.33
C VAL A 40 0.49 -26.07 1.11
N ILE A 41 -0.83 -25.94 0.95
CA ILE A 41 -1.49 -24.65 0.75
C ILE A 41 -1.40 -23.79 2.02
N MET A 42 -1.59 -24.39 3.20
CA MET A 42 -1.44 -23.67 4.48
C MET A 42 -0.01 -23.19 4.71
N TYR A 43 0.99 -24.01 4.38
CA TYR A 43 2.39 -23.61 4.46
C TYR A 43 2.70 -22.41 3.54
N LYS A 44 2.35 -22.49 2.26
CA LYS A 44 2.56 -21.41 1.29
C LYS A 44 1.78 -20.14 1.65
N GLY A 45 0.55 -20.29 2.13
CA GLY A 45 -0.25 -19.17 2.62
C GLY A 45 0.39 -18.48 3.83
N SER A 46 1.01 -19.24 4.73
CA SER A 46 1.71 -18.69 5.90
C SER A 46 2.95 -17.88 5.51
N LEU A 47 3.75 -18.37 4.55
CA LEU A 47 4.89 -17.61 4.02
C LEU A 47 4.45 -16.34 3.28
N LEU A 48 3.42 -16.45 2.44
CA LEU A 48 2.85 -15.31 1.73
C LEU A 48 2.33 -14.24 2.69
N THR A 49 1.62 -14.63 3.76
CA THR A 49 1.08 -13.68 4.75
C THR A 49 2.19 -13.01 5.55
N LEU A 50 3.21 -13.74 5.99
CA LEU A 50 4.38 -13.16 6.67
C LEU A 50 5.13 -12.18 5.77
N ALA A 51 5.37 -12.54 4.50
CA ALA A 51 6.00 -11.65 3.53
C ALA A 51 5.14 -10.39 3.26
N SER A 52 3.83 -10.54 3.15
CA SER A 52 2.88 -9.44 2.94
C SER A 52 2.84 -8.49 4.13
N VAL A 53 2.80 -9.01 5.36
CA VAL A 53 2.82 -8.22 6.59
C VAL A 53 4.15 -7.48 6.72
N GLY A 54 5.28 -8.17 6.54
CA GLY A 54 6.61 -7.55 6.55
C GLY A 54 6.75 -6.43 5.51
N GLY A 55 6.30 -6.68 4.28
CA GLY A 55 6.28 -5.68 3.21
C GLY A 55 5.36 -4.50 3.50
N TYR A 56 4.19 -4.73 4.10
CA TYR A 56 3.27 -3.67 4.53
C TYR A 56 3.90 -2.78 5.60
N TRP A 57 4.55 -3.37 6.59
CA TRP A 57 5.27 -2.63 7.62
C TRP A 57 6.42 -1.83 7.00
N LEU A 58 7.25 -2.44 6.15
CA LEU A 58 8.34 -1.73 5.47
C LEU A 58 7.82 -0.53 4.67
N ALA A 59 6.73 -0.71 3.91
CA ALA A 59 6.10 0.37 3.16
C ALA A 59 5.62 1.51 4.08
N ARG A 60 5.15 1.18 5.29
CA ARG A 60 4.74 2.15 6.31
C ARG A 60 5.91 2.96 6.88
N TRP A 61 7.05 2.32 7.11
CA TRP A 61 8.28 2.97 7.61
C TRP A 61 8.89 3.89 6.56
N VAL A 62 8.91 3.47 5.29
CA VAL A 62 9.52 4.23 4.20
C VAL A 62 8.61 5.37 3.72
N PHE A 63 7.29 5.17 3.69
CA PHE A 63 6.33 6.18 3.26
C PHE A 63 5.14 6.27 4.24
N PRO A 64 5.13 7.23 5.18
CA PRO A 64 3.99 7.43 6.08
C PRO A 64 2.74 7.83 5.28
N TYR A 65 1.88 6.85 4.98
CA TYR A 65 0.62 6.98 4.22
C TYR A 65 0.73 7.82 2.94
N GLY A 66 1.59 7.40 2.01
CA GLY A 66 1.72 7.95 0.66
C GLY A 66 0.57 7.56 -0.30
N ARG A 67 -0.65 8.12 -0.22
CA ARG A 67 -1.67 7.89 -1.28
C ARG A 67 -1.32 8.72 -2.52
N PRO A 68 -1.29 8.17 -3.75
CA PRO A 68 -0.92 8.91 -4.95
C PRO A 68 -1.80 10.16 -5.18
N ASP A 69 -3.08 10.06 -4.85
CA ASP A 69 -4.05 11.17 -4.96
C ASP A 69 -3.66 12.39 -4.11
N GLN A 70 -3.01 12.16 -2.96
CA GLN A 70 -2.65 13.25 -2.05
C GLN A 70 -1.43 14.05 -2.53
N TRP A 71 -0.61 13.46 -3.42
CA TRP A 71 0.52 14.13 -4.04
C TRP A 71 0.06 15.02 -5.19
N LEU A 72 -0.99 14.60 -5.90
CA LEU A 72 -1.62 15.34 -7.01
C LEU A 72 -2.49 16.51 -6.55
N THR A 73 -2.92 16.56 -5.28
CA THR A 73 -3.69 17.70 -4.73
C THR A 73 -2.82 18.95 -4.48
N GLY A 74 -1.51 18.89 -4.76
CA GLY A 74 -0.59 20.03 -4.73
C GLY A 74 -0.10 20.43 -3.34
N ASP A 75 -0.97 20.47 -2.33
CA ASP A 75 -0.67 21.06 -1.02
C ASP A 75 0.49 20.38 -0.27
N ARG A 76 0.51 19.03 -0.28
CA ARG A 76 1.63 18.24 0.25
C ARG A 76 2.88 18.28 -0.61
N ALA A 77 2.73 18.43 -1.92
CA ALA A 77 3.87 18.52 -2.83
C ALA A 77 4.59 19.87 -2.71
N VAL A 78 3.85 20.97 -2.51
CA VAL A 78 4.39 22.32 -2.30
C VAL A 78 5.19 22.37 -1.00
N THR A 79 4.62 21.89 0.11
CA THR A 79 5.30 21.87 1.41
C THR A 79 6.58 21.02 1.38
N LEU A 80 6.55 19.86 0.71
CA LEU A 80 7.74 19.05 0.50
C LEU A 80 8.76 19.73 -0.41
N ALA A 81 8.35 20.31 -1.54
CA ALA A 81 9.24 21.03 -2.44
C ALA A 81 9.91 22.23 -1.74
N ALA A 82 9.18 22.96 -0.91
CA ALA A 82 9.71 24.07 -0.11
C ALA A 82 10.71 23.58 0.96
N SER A 83 10.38 22.52 1.70
CA SER A 83 11.28 21.92 2.69
C SER A 83 12.55 21.31 2.06
N ALA A 84 12.41 20.67 0.90
CA ALA A 84 13.52 20.11 0.14
C ALA A 84 14.41 21.22 -0.43
N GLY A 85 13.82 22.30 -0.95
CA GLY A 85 14.54 23.50 -1.39
C GLY A 85 15.32 24.15 -0.25
N ALA A 86 14.74 24.24 0.95
CA ALA A 86 15.43 24.75 2.14
C ALA A 86 16.62 23.86 2.56
N MET A 87 16.43 22.53 2.61
CA MET A 87 17.53 21.60 2.91
C MET A 87 18.63 21.62 1.85
N LEU A 88 18.29 21.71 0.56
CA LEU A 88 19.27 21.77 -0.53
C LEU A 88 20.03 23.09 -0.53
N SER A 89 19.35 24.20 -0.19
CA SER A 89 19.99 25.51 -0.02
C SER A 89 20.98 25.50 1.14
N GLU A 90 20.63 24.90 2.27
CA GLU A 90 21.55 24.71 3.41
C GLU A 90 22.73 23.79 3.07
N ARG A 91 22.49 22.70 2.33
CA ARG A 91 23.47 21.62 2.14
C ARG A 91 24.39 21.79 0.93
N MET A 92 23.93 22.49 -0.10
CA MET A 92 24.69 22.72 -1.34
C MET A 92 24.83 24.20 -1.71
N GLY A 93 24.21 25.14 -0.99
CA GLY A 93 24.19 26.56 -1.36
C GLY A 93 23.38 26.86 -2.63
N VAL A 94 22.61 25.89 -3.13
CA VAL A 94 21.82 26.01 -4.36
C VAL A 94 20.39 26.40 -4.01
N SER A 95 20.01 27.64 -4.34
CA SER A 95 18.63 28.12 -4.24
C SER A 95 17.83 27.66 -5.46
N LEU A 96 17.03 26.60 -5.29
CA LEU A 96 16.08 26.17 -6.32
C LEU A 96 14.84 27.07 -6.27
N PRO A 97 14.45 27.71 -7.39
CA PRO A 97 13.17 28.40 -7.44
C PRO A 97 12.04 27.38 -7.26
N VAL A 98 11.20 27.57 -6.24
CA VAL A 98 9.98 26.78 -6.00
C VAL A 98 8.91 27.23 -7.01
N GLY A 99 9.16 26.95 -8.29
CA GLY A 99 8.23 27.21 -9.37
C GLY A 99 7.22 26.06 -9.54
N PRO A 100 6.16 26.27 -10.33
CA PRO A 100 5.14 25.25 -10.58
C PRO A 100 5.73 23.95 -11.18
N GLY A 101 6.82 24.03 -11.94
CA GLY A 101 7.51 22.86 -12.51
C GLY A 101 8.21 21.97 -11.47
N THR A 102 8.83 22.56 -10.44
CA THR A 102 9.56 21.78 -9.41
C THR A 102 8.59 21.09 -8.46
N VAL A 103 7.48 21.75 -8.11
CA VAL A 103 6.40 21.15 -7.33
C VAL A 103 5.77 19.97 -8.06
N LEU A 104 5.50 20.11 -9.37
CA LEU A 104 4.95 19.03 -10.18
C LEU A 104 5.92 17.84 -10.27
N ALA A 105 7.22 18.10 -10.46
CA ALA A 105 8.24 17.06 -10.49
C ALA A 105 8.31 16.26 -9.17
N VAL A 106 8.27 16.94 -8.02
CA VAL A 106 8.25 16.30 -6.69
C VAL A 106 6.96 15.51 -6.48
N ALA A 107 5.80 16.06 -6.86
CA ALA A 107 4.52 15.37 -6.78
C ALA A 107 4.51 14.07 -7.59
N VAL A 108 4.96 14.13 -8.85
CA VAL A 108 5.00 12.98 -9.76
C VAL A 108 6.01 11.95 -9.28
N ALA A 109 7.19 12.36 -8.82
CA ALA A 109 8.20 11.45 -8.29
C ALA A 109 7.66 10.67 -7.07
N MET A 110 7.03 11.36 -6.12
CA MET A 110 6.45 10.73 -4.93
C MET A 110 5.24 9.84 -5.26
N ALA A 111 4.43 10.24 -6.24
CA ALA A 111 3.33 9.41 -6.74
C ALA A 111 3.87 8.13 -7.40
N CYS A 112 4.87 8.22 -8.30
CA CYS A 112 5.51 7.08 -8.94
C CYS A 112 6.12 6.12 -7.91
N VAL A 113 6.87 6.64 -6.94
CA VAL A 113 7.46 5.84 -5.87
C VAL A 113 6.39 5.11 -5.05
N SER A 114 5.28 5.77 -4.73
CA SER A 114 4.17 5.13 -4.03
C SER A 114 3.51 4.00 -4.84
N MET A 115 3.39 4.17 -6.16
CA MET A 115 2.85 3.15 -7.07
C MET A 115 3.82 1.97 -7.21
N ILE A 116 5.12 2.22 -7.33
CA ILE A 116 6.16 1.18 -7.38
C ILE A 116 6.14 0.33 -6.12
N CYS A 117 6.01 0.94 -4.94
CA CYS A 117 5.96 0.20 -3.69
C CYS A 117 4.75 -0.77 -3.64
N ARG A 118 3.58 -0.33 -4.13
CA ARG A 118 2.40 -1.20 -4.25
C ARG A 118 2.57 -2.27 -5.31
N ALA A 119 3.23 -1.96 -6.42
CA ALA A 119 3.54 -2.91 -7.48
C ALA A 119 4.51 -4.00 -7.00
N LEU A 120 5.53 -3.65 -6.21
CA LEU A 120 6.49 -4.60 -5.64
C LEU A 120 5.82 -5.57 -4.65
N LEU A 121 4.88 -5.10 -3.83
CA LEU A 121 4.08 -5.97 -2.97
C LEU A 121 3.25 -6.98 -3.77
N MET A 122 2.61 -6.53 -4.86
CA MET A 122 1.85 -7.42 -5.74
C MET A 122 2.74 -8.39 -6.50
N LEU A 123 3.89 -7.92 -6.99
CA LEU A 123 4.89 -8.76 -7.66
C LEU A 123 5.39 -9.85 -6.72
N GLY A 124 5.78 -9.50 -5.49
CA GLY A 124 6.21 -10.47 -4.47
C GLY A 124 5.14 -11.52 -4.17
N ALA A 125 3.88 -11.09 -4.06
CA ALA A 125 2.76 -12.01 -3.87
C ALA A 125 2.56 -12.97 -5.06
N MET A 126 2.62 -12.45 -6.29
CA MET A 126 2.48 -13.27 -7.50
C MET A 126 3.67 -14.22 -7.68
N LEU A 127 4.89 -13.80 -7.35
CA LEU A 127 6.08 -14.64 -7.40
C LEU A 127 6.04 -15.75 -6.36
N ALA A 128 5.65 -15.47 -5.11
CA ALA A 128 5.49 -16.50 -4.09
C ALA A 128 4.48 -17.57 -4.54
N VAL A 129 3.33 -17.15 -5.09
CA VAL A 129 2.30 -18.07 -5.58
C VAL A 129 2.77 -18.84 -6.83
N GLY A 130 3.41 -18.17 -7.79
CA GLY A 130 3.81 -18.74 -9.08
C GLY A 130 5.04 -19.66 -9.00
N LEU A 131 6.02 -19.33 -8.15
CA LEU A 131 7.21 -20.16 -7.91
C LEU A 131 6.96 -21.24 -6.85
N GLY A 132 5.86 -21.14 -6.10
CA GLY A 132 5.53 -22.08 -5.05
C GLY A 132 6.48 -22.02 -3.85
N LEU A 133 7.08 -20.85 -3.62
CA LEU A 133 7.92 -20.54 -2.45
C LEU A 133 7.09 -20.41 -1.18
#